data_AF-A0A832UN74-F1
#
_entry.id   AF-A0A832UN74-F1
#
_cell.length_a   1.000
_cell.length_b   1.000
_cell.length_c   1.000
_cell.angle_alpha   90.00
_cell.angle_beta   90.00
_cell.angle_gamma   90.00
#
_symmetry.space_group_name_H-M   'P 1'
#
loop_
_entity.id
_entity.type
_entity.pdbx_description
1 polymer ?
#
loop_
_entity_poly.entity_id
_entity_poly.type
_entity_poly.pdbx_seq_one_letter_code
_entity_poly.pdbx_strand_id
1 'polypeptide(L)' 'MTEIEDLIQELSPDNRKEVKDFIASLLRKQKPGEGKPLRLSWAGALRQYRNTYTAPELQEQSLSWRSE' A
#
# COMPACT_ATOMS: atom_id res chain seq x y z
N MET A 1 26.78 24.69 -13.27
CA MET A 1 25.69 23.86 -12.72
C MET A 1 24.77 24.83 -12.03
N THR A 2 23.52 24.93 -12.45
CA THR A 2 22.50 25.70 -11.73
C THR A 2 22.09 24.89 -10.49
N GLU A 3 22.00 25.55 -9.33
CA GLU A 3 21.52 24.90 -8.12
C GLU A 3 19.99 24.73 -8.19
N ILE A 4 19.47 23.76 -7.44
CA ILE A 4 18.05 23.43 -7.49
C ILE A 4 17.19 24.58 -6.94
N GLU A 5 17.73 25.37 -6.03
CA GLU A 5 17.13 26.58 -5.49
C GLU A 5 16.86 27.62 -6.59
N ASP A 6 17.79 27.82 -7.53
CA ASP A 6 17.65 28.79 -8.61
C ASP A 6 16.51 28.41 -9.57
N LEU A 7 16.44 27.12 -9.93
CA LEU A 7 15.36 26.59 -10.77
C LEU A 7 13.99 26.74 -10.11
N ILE A 8 13.90 26.61 -8.79
CA ILE A 8 12.64 26.79 -8.05
C ILE A 8 12.18 28.26 -8.07
N GLN A 9 13.12 29.22 -8.08
CA GLN A 9 12.78 30.64 -8.15
C GLN A 9 12.21 31.04 -9.51
N GLU A 10 12.69 30.43 -10.59
CA GLU A 10 12.20 30.70 -11.96
C GLU A 10 10.82 30.11 -12.26
N LEU A 11 10.31 29.21 -11.41
CA LEU A 11 8.99 28.59 -11.61
C LEU A 11 7.82 29.52 -11.33
N SER A 12 6.78 29.39 -12.15
CA SER A 12 5.46 29.96 -11.92
C SER A 12 4.86 29.44 -10.60
N PRO A 13 3.96 30.22 -9.96
CA PRO A 13 3.38 29.86 -8.66
C PRO A 13 2.65 28.51 -8.66
N ASP A 14 2.03 28.12 -9.77
CA ASP A 14 1.37 26.81 -9.92
C ASP A 14 2.37 25.66 -9.89
N ASN A 15 3.48 25.79 -10.61
CA ASN A 15 4.51 24.74 -10.69
C ASN A 15 5.28 24.58 -9.37
N ARG A 16 5.39 25.65 -8.57
CA ARG A 16 6.00 25.57 -7.22
C ARG A 16 5.24 24.62 -6.30
N LYS A 17 3.91 24.51 -6.46
CA LYS A 17 3.10 23.58 -5.67
C LYS A 17 3.44 22.13 -6.02
N GLU A 18 3.54 21.82 -7.30
CA GLU A 18 3.90 20.47 -7.77
C GLU A 18 5.31 20.07 -7.32
N VAL A 19 6.28 20.99 -7.41
CA VAL A 19 7.64 20.75 -6.92
C VAL A 19 7.67 20.53 -5.42
N LYS A 20 6.90 21.30 -4.64
CA LYS A 20 6.76 21.09 -3.19
C LYS A 20 6.22 19.70 -2.87
N ASP A 21 5.18 19.26 -3.57
CA ASP A 21 4.58 17.94 -3.38
C ASP A 21 5.56 16.82 -3.76
N PHE A 22 6.33 17.02 -4.84
CA PHE A 22 7.36 16.09 -5.27
C PHE A 22 8.50 15.96 -4.24
N ILE A 23 9.04 17.07 -3.76
CA ILE A 23 10.07 17.09 -2.70
C ILE A 23 9.54 16.42 -1.43
N ALA A 24 8.31 16.71 -1.02
CA ALA A 24 7.68 16.06 0.13
C ALA A 24 7.57 14.54 -0.06
N SER A 25 7.28 14.07 -1.27
CA SER A 25 7.25 12.65 -1.60
C SER A 25 8.63 11.99 -1.51
N LEU A 26 9.68 12.68 -1.96
CA LEU A 26 11.06 12.19 -1.89
C LEU A 26 11.52 12.08 -0.43
N LEU A 27 11.23 13.08 0.41
CA LEU A 27 11.54 13.06 1.84
C LEU A 27 10.81 11.92 2.58
N ARG A 28 9.56 11.60 2.17
CA ARG A 28 8.82 10.45 2.70
C ARG A 28 9.45 9.12 2.30
N LYS A 29 9.94 9.01 1.06
CA LYS A 29 10.61 7.80 0.54
C LYS A 29 12.03 7.62 1.09
N GLN A 30 12.73 8.72 1.40
CA GLN A 30 14.08 8.71 1.95
C GLN A 30 14.12 8.20 3.38
N LYS A 31 13.05 8.42 4.16
CA LYS A 31 12.88 7.71 5.43
C LYS A 31 12.73 6.24 5.08
N PRO A 32 13.70 5.37 5.44
CA PRO A 32 13.47 3.95 5.36
C PRO A 32 12.22 3.74 6.21
N GLY A 33 11.12 3.31 5.59
CA GLY A 33 9.98 2.89 6.37
C GLY A 33 10.52 1.82 7.29
N GLU A 34 10.54 2.08 8.61
CA GLU A 34 10.71 1.02 9.59
C GLU A 34 9.65 0.00 9.18
N GLY A 35 10.10 -1.07 8.53
CA GLY A 35 9.22 -2.03 7.90
C GLY A 35 8.40 -2.61 9.03
N LYS A 36 7.20 -2.07 9.26
CA LYS A 36 6.34 -2.55 10.32
C LYS A 36 6.14 -4.02 10.00
N PRO A 37 6.37 -4.92 10.97
CA PRO A 37 6.15 -6.34 10.73
C PRO A 37 4.74 -6.49 10.17
N LEU A 38 4.60 -7.30 9.12
CA LEU A 38 3.30 -7.61 8.56
C LEU A 38 2.41 -8.06 9.71
N ARG A 39 1.26 -7.41 9.89
CA ARG A 39 0.38 -7.71 11.01
C ARG A 39 -0.11 -9.17 10.99
N LEU A 40 -0.16 -9.77 9.78
CA LEU A 40 -0.60 -11.15 9.54
C LEU A 40 -1.87 -11.52 10.35
N SER A 41 -2.77 -10.55 10.57
CA SER A 41 -3.93 -10.73 11.45
C SER A 41 -4.95 -11.72 10.89
N TRP A 42 -4.85 -12.01 9.60
CA TRP A 42 -5.59 -13.05 8.91
C TRP A 42 -5.00 -14.46 9.14
N ALA A 43 -3.72 -14.57 9.52
CA ALA A 43 -3.06 -15.85 9.69
C ALA A 43 -3.71 -16.61 10.86
N GLY A 44 -4.32 -17.75 10.55
CA GLY A 44 -5.03 -18.56 11.54
C GLY A 44 -6.45 -18.12 11.86
N ALA A 45 -7.00 -17.09 11.20
CA ALA A 45 -8.38 -16.62 11.43
C ALA A 45 -9.43 -17.73 11.22
N LEU A 46 -9.15 -18.71 10.37
CA LEU A 46 -10.06 -19.83 10.08
C LEU A 46 -9.81 -21.08 10.93
N ARG A 47 -8.89 -21.04 11.90
CA ARG A 47 -8.50 -22.23 12.68
C ARG A 47 -9.67 -22.84 13.46
N GLN A 48 -10.62 -22.03 13.91
CA GLN A 48 -11.81 -22.48 14.63
C GLN A 48 -12.74 -23.37 13.78
N TYR A 49 -12.68 -23.25 12.46
CA TYR A 49 -13.56 -23.97 11.53
C TYR A 49 -12.97 -25.29 11.04
N ARG A 50 -11.76 -25.66 11.48
CA ARG A 50 -11.03 -26.84 10.99
C ARG A 50 -11.78 -28.17 11.18
N ASN A 51 -12.64 -28.24 12.19
CA ASN A 51 -13.44 -29.43 12.51
C ASN A 51 -14.89 -29.30 12.01
N THR A 52 -15.27 -28.13 11.49
CA THR A 52 -16.63 -27.81 11.04
C THR A 52 -16.77 -28.00 9.55
N TYR A 53 -15.72 -27.73 8.79
CA TYR A 53 -15.70 -27.88 7.35
C TYR A 53 -14.51 -28.71 6.89
N THR A 54 -14.78 -29.56 5.93
CA THR A 54 -13.78 -30.29 5.16
C THR A 54 -13.37 -29.48 3.93
N ALA A 55 -12.17 -29.76 3.40
CA ALA A 55 -11.69 -29.07 2.21
C ALA A 55 -12.63 -29.18 0.98
N PRO A 56 -13.27 -30.34 0.69
CA PRO A 56 -14.24 -30.46 -0.40
C PRO A 56 -15.49 -29.58 -0.22
N GLU A 57 -16.04 -29.48 0.99
CA GLU A 57 -17.23 -28.66 1.26
C GLU A 57 -16.95 -27.17 1.02
N LEU A 58 -15.78 -26.68 1.44
CA LEU A 58 -15.36 -25.29 1.18
C LEU A 58 -15.15 -25.02 -0.31
N GLN A 59 -14.68 -26.03 -1.06
CA GLN A 59 -14.51 -25.93 -2.50
C GLN A 59 -15.86 -25.81 -3.22
N GLU A 60 -16.85 -26.65 -2.86
CA GLU A 60 -18.20 -26.56 -3.41
C GLU A 60 -18.86 -25.22 -3.11
N GLN A 61 -18.78 -24.75 -1.85
CA GLN A 61 -19.29 -23.42 -1.49
C GLN A 61 -18.61 -22.30 -2.27
N SER A 62 -17.28 -22.37 -2.44
CA SER A 62 -16.54 -21.36 -3.20
C SER A 62 -16.95 -21.29 -4.68
N LEU A 63 -17.35 -22.42 -5.28
CA LEU A 63 -17.85 -22.46 -6.65
C LEU A 63 -19.25 -21.84 -6.75
N SER A 64 -20.12 -22.08 -5.76
CA SER A 64 -21.45 -21.46 -5.70
C SER A 64 -21.37 -19.93 -5.62
N TRP A 65 -20.52 -19.37 -4.76
CA TRP A 65 -20.36 -17.90 -4.61
C TRP A 65 -19.80 -17.19 -5.83
N ARG A 66 -19.15 -17.91 -6.75
CA ARG A 66 -18.62 -17.35 -8.01
C ARG A 66 -19.63 -17.41 -9.15
N SER A 67 -20.69 -18.17 -8.98
CA SER A 67 -21.74 -18.38 -9.96
C SER A 67 -22.99 -17.54 -9.67
N GLU A 68 -23.01 -16.85 -8.52
CA GLU A 68 -23.93 -15.75 -8.17
C GLU A 68 -23.37 -14.41 -8.66
#